data_AF-A0A1J5MSC4-F1
#
_entry.id   AF-A0A1J5MSC4-F1
#
_cell.length_a   1.000
_cell.length_b   1.000
_cell.length_c   1.000
_cell.angle_alpha   90.00
_cell.angle_beta   90.00
_cell.angle_gamma   90.00
#
_symmetry.space_group_name_H-M   'P 1'
#
loop_
_entity.id
_entity.type
_entity.pdbx_description
1 polymer ?
#
loop_
_entity_poly.entity_id
_entity_poly.type
_entity_poly.pdbx_seq_one_letter_code
_entity_poly.pdbx_strand_id
1 'polypeptide(L)'
;MSEQGLIEGVFSIERKAKIGTGTTTRRVEQTAMYYAREVDGEKIELQGLNSKNVPFGPVELITKDELLSDYLPMPQLFKEVIGNLRSVQKSVARGDKFRKRGENFTAEYEYANALNLDEQNVRANFGIGLCLLARDEEEKAKKVFDRILGLDTAFSDDHKHLFNEYGIALRKKKLFGQAVDYYRRALDLSNNDENLWYNLARAQFERQDWAACAEALAKCLELAPKHEEGRKMMNHLTKKGLV
;
A
#
# COMPACT_ATOMS: atom_id res chain seq x y z
N MET A 1 13.93 -17.82 -30.46
CA MET A 1 13.86 -18.00 -29.00
C MET A 1 12.39 -18.16 -28.66
N SER A 2 12.04 -19.28 -28.05
CA SER A 2 10.69 -19.82 -27.94
C SER A 2 9.69 -18.87 -27.27
N GLU A 3 8.55 -18.62 -27.93
CA GLU A 3 7.32 -18.12 -27.32
C GLU A 3 6.75 -19.21 -26.39
N GLN A 4 7.44 -19.54 -25.30
CA GLN A 4 6.79 -20.19 -24.17
C GLN A 4 5.93 -19.11 -23.52
N GLY A 5 4.62 -19.18 -23.77
CA GLY A 5 3.66 -18.24 -23.20
C GLY A 5 3.81 -18.20 -21.68
N LEU A 6 3.95 -16.99 -21.13
CA LEU A 6 3.92 -16.76 -19.70
C LEU A 6 2.62 -17.32 -19.13
N ILE A 7 2.70 -18.18 -18.10
CA ILE A 7 1.51 -18.66 -17.40
C ILE A 7 0.84 -17.47 -16.72
N GLU A 8 -0.40 -17.19 -17.12
CA GLU A 8 -1.29 -16.26 -16.43
C GLU A 8 -2.68 -16.89 -16.41
N GLY A 9 -3.25 -17.08 -15.23
CA GLY A 9 -4.49 -17.86 -15.11
C GLY A 9 -5.11 -17.87 -13.73
N VAL A 10 -6.27 -18.51 -13.65
CA VAL A 10 -6.91 -18.82 -12.37
C VAL A 10 -6.75 -20.30 -12.11
N PHE A 11 -6.42 -20.64 -10.88
CA PHE A 11 -6.12 -21.99 -10.44
C PHE A 11 -6.85 -22.29 -9.14
N SER A 12 -7.14 -23.56 -8.90
CA SER A 12 -7.77 -24.03 -7.68
C SER A 12 -6.93 -25.11 -7.02
N ILE A 13 -7.00 -25.18 -5.70
CA ILE A 13 -6.38 -26.24 -4.90
C ILE A 13 -7.35 -26.68 -3.81
N GLU A 14 -7.41 -27.98 -3.57
CA GLU A 14 -8.19 -28.56 -2.48
C GLU A 14 -7.37 -28.58 -1.20
N ARG A 15 -7.83 -27.89 -0.16
CA ARG A 15 -7.21 -27.88 1.17
C ARG A 15 -8.09 -28.58 2.18
N LYS A 16 -7.50 -29.42 3.03
CA LYS A 16 -8.21 -30.05 4.15
C LYS A 16 -8.23 -29.10 5.35
N ALA A 17 -9.38 -28.53 5.67
CA ALA A 17 -9.59 -27.69 6.83
C ALA A 17 -10.21 -28.51 7.99
N LYS A 18 -9.79 -28.24 9.23
CA LYS A 18 -10.50 -28.70 10.43
C LYS A 18 -11.45 -27.59 10.88
N ILE A 19 -12.73 -27.90 11.00
CA ILE A 19 -13.74 -26.97 11.51
C ILE A 19 -14.45 -27.55 12.74
N GLY A 20 -14.83 -26.70 13.69
CA GLY A 20 -15.43 -27.08 14.98
C GLY A 20 -14.40 -27.26 16.11
N THR A 21 -14.86 -27.22 17.35
CA THR A 21 -14.02 -27.30 18.56
C THR A 21 -14.32 -28.56 19.36
N GLY A 22 -13.28 -29.22 19.87
CA GLY A 22 -13.43 -30.40 20.74
C GLY A 22 -13.98 -31.62 19.98
N THR A 23 -14.99 -32.29 20.55
CA THR A 23 -15.59 -33.50 19.96
C THR A 23 -16.37 -33.25 18.67
N THR A 24 -16.64 -31.98 18.32
CA THR A 24 -17.36 -31.60 17.09
C THR A 24 -16.43 -31.27 15.92
N THR A 25 -15.11 -31.44 16.08
CA THR A 25 -14.15 -31.19 15.00
C THR A 25 -14.33 -32.17 13.84
N ARG A 26 -14.61 -31.64 12.64
CA ARG A 26 -14.69 -32.41 11.39
C ARG A 26 -13.70 -31.88 10.37
N ARG A 27 -13.19 -32.76 9.52
CA ARG A 27 -12.36 -32.39 8.35
C ARG A 27 -13.29 -32.08 7.18
N VAL A 28 -13.08 -30.94 6.55
CA VAL A 28 -13.82 -30.50 5.36
C VAL A 28 -12.81 -30.14 4.28
N GLU A 29 -13.04 -30.60 3.07
CA GLU A 29 -12.30 -30.17 1.88
C GLU A 29 -12.84 -28.81 1.45
N GLN A 30 -11.95 -27.83 1.38
CA GLN A 30 -12.24 -26.48 0.91
C GLN A 30 -11.41 -26.23 -0.34
N THR A 31 -12.07 -25.82 -1.42
CA THR A 31 -11.41 -25.36 -2.63
C THR A 31 -11.01 -23.89 -2.45
N ALA A 32 -9.72 -23.60 -2.54
CA ALA A 32 -9.21 -22.24 -2.59
C ALA A 32 -8.90 -21.87 -4.04
N MET A 33 -9.22 -20.64 -4.43
CA MET A 33 -8.97 -20.10 -5.77
C MET A 33 -7.84 -19.10 -5.72
N TYR A 34 -6.97 -19.16 -6.72
CA TYR A 34 -5.80 -18.29 -6.85
C TYR A 34 -5.70 -17.72 -8.25
N TYR A 35 -5.25 -16.47 -8.33
CA TYR A 35 -4.69 -15.89 -9.54
C TYR A 35 -3.20 -16.16 -9.58
N ALA A 36 -2.72 -16.69 -10.71
CA ALA A 36 -1.32 -17.06 -10.92
C ALA A 36 -0.73 -16.23 -12.06
N ARG A 37 0.49 -15.75 -11.88
CA ARG A 37 1.27 -15.04 -12.92
C ARG A 37 2.73 -15.46 -12.89
N GLU A 38 3.26 -15.88 -14.03
CA GLU A 38 4.66 -16.23 -14.21
C GLU A 38 5.55 -14.97 -14.22
N VAL A 39 6.65 -15.01 -13.47
CA VAL A 39 7.58 -13.89 -13.30
C VAL A 39 8.86 -14.08 -14.10
N ASP A 40 9.55 -15.21 -13.92
CA ASP A 40 10.91 -15.41 -14.44
C ASP A 40 11.18 -16.83 -15.02
N GLY A 41 10.17 -17.47 -15.63
CA GLY A 41 10.33 -18.79 -16.26
C GLY A 41 10.22 -19.97 -15.28
N GLU A 42 10.61 -19.74 -14.02
CA GLU A 42 10.62 -20.73 -12.94
C GLU A 42 9.64 -20.38 -11.82
N LYS A 43 9.40 -19.09 -11.55
CA LYS A 43 8.53 -18.65 -10.45
C LYS A 43 7.16 -18.18 -10.91
N ILE A 44 6.18 -18.46 -10.06
CA ILE A 44 4.79 -18.03 -10.16
C ILE A 44 4.46 -17.19 -8.93
N GLU A 45 3.90 -16.01 -9.16
CA GLU A 45 3.18 -15.24 -8.15
C GLU A 45 1.77 -15.77 -8.02
N LEU A 46 1.36 -16.11 -6.80
CA LEU A 46 0.01 -16.50 -6.45
C LEU A 46 -0.61 -15.46 -5.51
N GLN A 47 -1.85 -15.10 -5.79
CA GLN A 47 -2.70 -14.36 -4.88
C GLN A 47 -4.06 -15.04 -4.77
N GLY A 48 -4.59 -15.14 -3.55
CA GLY A 48 -5.93 -15.69 -3.36
C GLY A 48 -6.98 -14.83 -4.06
N LEU A 49 -8.13 -15.41 -4.40
CA LEU A 49 -9.28 -14.66 -4.91
C LEU A 49 -10.30 -14.42 -3.80
N ASN A 50 -10.76 -13.17 -3.68
CA ASN A 50 -11.81 -12.81 -2.74
C ASN A 50 -13.20 -13.21 -3.28
N SER A 51 -14.26 -12.93 -2.52
CA SER A 51 -15.65 -13.25 -2.93
C SER A 51 -16.14 -12.51 -4.18
N LYS A 52 -15.36 -11.54 -4.68
CA LYS A 52 -15.60 -10.78 -5.91
C LYS A 52 -14.65 -11.18 -7.04
N ASN A 53 -13.94 -12.31 -6.91
CA ASN A 53 -12.97 -12.78 -7.90
C ASN A 53 -11.87 -11.73 -8.20
N VAL A 54 -11.44 -11.00 -7.18
CA VAL A 54 -10.27 -10.10 -7.28
C VAL A 54 -9.11 -10.70 -6.48
N PRO A 55 -7.89 -10.72 -7.05
CA PRO A 55 -6.67 -11.06 -6.31
C PRO A 55 -6.55 -10.21 -5.04
N PHE A 56 -6.31 -10.85 -3.90
CA PHE A 56 -6.19 -10.18 -2.61
C PHE A 56 -5.10 -10.82 -1.76
N GLY A 57 -4.70 -10.11 -0.71
CA GLY A 57 -3.70 -10.58 0.24
C GLY A 57 -2.27 -10.54 -0.31
N PRO A 58 -1.32 -11.09 0.46
CA PRO A 58 0.08 -11.11 0.07
C PRO A 58 0.30 -11.95 -1.18
N VAL A 59 1.35 -11.60 -1.93
CA VAL A 59 1.82 -12.40 -3.05
C VAL A 59 2.65 -13.56 -2.49
N GLU A 60 2.21 -14.78 -2.77
CA GLU A 60 2.96 -16.01 -2.50
C GLU A 60 3.81 -16.35 -3.73
N LEU A 61 5.08 -16.73 -3.54
CA LEU A 61 5.93 -17.20 -4.63
C LEU A 61 6.03 -18.72 -4.55
N ILE A 62 5.65 -19.40 -5.63
CA ILE A 62 5.83 -20.85 -5.81
C ILE A 62 6.60 -21.13 -7.10
N THR A 63 7.07 -22.35 -7.25
CA THR A 63 7.67 -22.82 -8.49
C THR A 63 6.58 -23.15 -9.53
N LYS A 64 6.96 -23.07 -10.81
CA LYS A 64 6.12 -23.51 -11.93
C LYS A 64 5.71 -24.98 -11.80
N ASP A 65 6.62 -25.83 -11.32
CA ASP A 65 6.34 -27.25 -11.13
C ASP A 65 5.28 -27.47 -10.04
N GLU A 66 5.37 -26.76 -8.90
CA GLU A 66 4.35 -26.81 -7.84
C GLU A 66 2.97 -26.36 -8.36
N LEU A 67 2.90 -25.31 -9.19
CA LEU A 67 1.64 -24.89 -9.79
C LEU A 67 1.05 -26.00 -10.67
N LEU A 68 1.89 -26.61 -11.51
CA LEU A 68 1.46 -27.63 -12.47
C LEU A 68 1.12 -28.98 -11.82
N SER A 69 1.70 -29.29 -10.65
CA SER A 69 1.44 -30.53 -9.93
C SER A 69 0.25 -30.45 -8.98
N ASP A 70 0.12 -29.33 -8.26
CA ASP A 70 -0.77 -29.25 -7.09
C ASP A 70 -2.06 -28.47 -7.36
N TYR A 71 -2.11 -27.69 -8.46
CA TYR A 71 -3.22 -26.80 -8.77
C TYR A 71 -3.93 -27.18 -10.07
N LEU A 72 -5.26 -27.00 -10.08
CA LEU A 72 -6.12 -27.26 -11.24
C LEU A 72 -6.49 -25.94 -11.94
N PRO A 73 -6.29 -25.82 -13.27
CA PRO A 73 -6.64 -24.60 -14.01
C PRO A 73 -8.15 -24.38 -14.08
N MET A 74 -8.56 -23.11 -13.97
CA MET A 74 -9.95 -22.64 -13.94
C MET A 74 -10.20 -21.59 -15.03
N PRO A 75 -10.08 -21.93 -16.33
CA PRO A 75 -10.16 -20.96 -17.44
C PRO A 75 -11.49 -20.21 -17.50
N GLN A 76 -12.57 -20.80 -17.00
CA GLN A 76 -13.90 -20.19 -16.94
C GLN A 76 -13.95 -18.94 -16.04
N LEU A 77 -13.08 -18.84 -15.04
CA LEU A 77 -13.02 -17.68 -14.13
C LEU A 77 -12.09 -16.57 -14.64
N PHE A 78 -11.17 -16.89 -15.54
CA PHE A 78 -10.11 -15.96 -15.94
C PHE A 78 -10.65 -14.64 -16.50
N LYS A 79 -11.64 -14.71 -17.39
CA LYS A 79 -12.26 -13.51 -17.99
C LYS A 79 -12.90 -12.60 -16.94
N GLU A 80 -13.54 -13.19 -15.93
CA GLU A 80 -14.18 -12.44 -14.86
C GLU A 80 -13.13 -11.77 -13.95
N VAL A 81 -12.11 -12.53 -13.53
CA VAL A 81 -11.01 -12.01 -12.71
C VAL A 81 -10.31 -10.83 -13.37
N ILE A 82 -9.94 -10.96 -14.65
CA ILE A 82 -9.32 -9.87 -15.42
C ILE A 82 -10.27 -8.67 -15.57
N GLY A 83 -11.57 -8.92 -15.77
CA GLY A 83 -12.58 -7.88 -15.83
C GLY A 83 -12.68 -7.08 -14.53
N ASN A 84 -12.67 -7.76 -13.39
CA ASN A 84 -12.77 -7.14 -12.06
C ASN A 84 -11.48 -6.39 -11.71
N LEU A 85 -10.31 -6.96 -12.00
CA LEU A 85 -9.01 -6.28 -11.88
C LEU A 85 -8.98 -4.96 -12.67
N ARG A 86 -9.37 -5.00 -13.94
CA ARG A 86 -9.45 -3.78 -14.78
C ARG A 86 -10.44 -2.77 -14.21
N SER A 87 -11.55 -3.23 -13.63
CA SER A 87 -12.56 -2.36 -13.02
C SER A 87 -12.00 -1.66 -11.78
N VAL A 88 -11.31 -2.38 -10.90
CA VAL A 88 -10.59 -1.80 -9.74
C VAL A 88 -9.58 -0.74 -10.21
N GLN A 89 -8.69 -1.10 -11.14
CA GLN A 89 -7.67 -0.19 -11.67
C GLN A 89 -8.28 1.08 -12.28
N LYS A 90 -9.37 0.93 -13.05
CA LYS A 90 -10.07 2.03 -13.69
C LYS A 90 -10.71 2.96 -12.67
N SER A 91 -11.37 2.41 -11.65
CA SER A 91 -11.97 3.19 -10.56
C SER A 91 -10.91 3.95 -9.75
N VAL A 92 -9.80 3.31 -9.41
CA VAL A 92 -8.65 3.97 -8.75
C VAL A 92 -8.10 5.11 -9.61
N ALA A 93 -7.86 4.87 -10.90
CA ALA A 93 -7.32 5.89 -11.81
C ALA A 93 -8.27 7.09 -11.98
N ARG A 94 -9.59 6.86 -12.00
CA ARG A 94 -10.59 7.94 -12.00
C ARG A 94 -10.60 8.70 -10.68
N GLY A 95 -10.56 8.00 -9.55
CA GLY A 95 -10.44 8.59 -8.23
C GLY A 95 -9.24 9.54 -8.14
N ASP A 96 -8.07 9.08 -8.60
CA ASP A 96 -6.84 9.88 -8.65
C ASP A 96 -7.00 11.12 -9.53
N LYS A 97 -7.64 10.98 -10.70
CA LYS A 97 -7.89 12.08 -11.63
C LYS A 97 -8.80 13.15 -11.03
N PHE A 98 -9.90 12.75 -10.38
CA PHE A 98 -10.83 13.68 -9.74
C PHE A 98 -10.19 14.35 -8.52
N ARG A 99 -9.45 13.60 -7.70
CA ARG A 99 -8.73 14.13 -6.54
C ARG A 99 -7.73 15.21 -6.94
N LYS A 100 -6.95 15.00 -8.02
CA LYS A 100 -6.01 16.00 -8.55
C LYS A 100 -6.69 17.31 -8.99
N ARG A 101 -7.99 17.28 -9.29
CA ARG A 101 -8.80 18.45 -9.65
C ARG A 101 -9.50 19.09 -8.44
N GLY A 102 -9.36 18.50 -7.24
CA GLY A 102 -10.08 18.93 -6.04
C GLY A 102 -11.53 18.46 -5.97
N GLU A 103 -11.97 17.61 -6.89
CA GLU A 103 -13.33 17.04 -6.93
C GLU A 103 -13.46 15.89 -5.90
N ASN A 104 -13.30 16.20 -4.62
CA ASN A 104 -13.07 15.22 -3.56
C ASN A 104 -14.22 14.21 -3.39
N PHE A 105 -15.48 14.64 -3.53
CA PHE A 105 -16.65 13.75 -3.43
C PHE A 105 -16.70 12.75 -4.59
N THR A 106 -16.48 13.21 -5.82
CA THR A 106 -16.44 12.35 -7.01
C THR A 106 -15.26 11.38 -6.93
N ALA A 107 -14.11 11.85 -6.44
CA ALA A 107 -12.94 11.03 -6.22
C ALA A 107 -13.21 9.91 -5.21
N GLU A 108 -13.79 10.25 -4.06
CA GLU A 108 -14.17 9.28 -3.03
C GLU A 108 -15.19 8.26 -3.54
N TYR A 109 -16.17 8.68 -4.33
CA TYR A 109 -17.11 7.77 -4.98
C TYR A 109 -16.40 6.74 -5.88
N GLU A 110 -15.45 7.19 -6.70
CA GLU A 110 -14.68 6.28 -7.56
C GLU A 110 -13.75 5.35 -6.76
N TYR A 111 -13.14 5.83 -5.67
CA TYR A 111 -12.41 4.94 -4.78
C TYR A 111 -13.33 3.93 -4.08
N ALA A 112 -14.52 4.33 -3.66
CA ALA A 112 -15.50 3.41 -3.08
C ALA A 112 -15.92 2.31 -4.07
N ASN A 113 -16.03 2.63 -5.37
CA ASN A 113 -16.26 1.62 -6.41
C ASN A 113 -15.11 0.60 -6.50
N ALA A 114 -13.86 1.03 -6.35
CA ALA A 114 -12.72 0.12 -6.27
C ALA A 114 -12.80 -0.75 -5.00
N LEU A 115 -13.11 -0.14 -3.85
CA LEU A 115 -13.22 -0.85 -2.56
C LEU A 115 -14.38 -1.84 -2.48
N ASN A 116 -15.43 -1.67 -3.29
CA ASN A 116 -16.52 -2.64 -3.42
C ASN A 116 -16.08 -3.97 -4.05
N LEU A 117 -14.97 -3.96 -4.81
CA LEU A 117 -14.38 -5.14 -5.45
C LEU A 117 -13.14 -5.63 -4.71
N ASP A 118 -12.33 -4.71 -4.20
CA ASP A 118 -11.12 -4.96 -3.42
C ASP A 118 -11.11 -4.07 -2.17
N GLU A 119 -11.70 -4.56 -1.09
CA GLU A 119 -11.84 -3.83 0.17
C GLU A 119 -10.49 -3.42 0.79
N GLN A 120 -9.42 -4.13 0.45
CA GLN A 120 -8.08 -3.90 0.98
C GLN A 120 -7.20 -3.12 -0.01
N ASN A 121 -7.78 -2.57 -1.09
CA ASN A 121 -7.00 -1.82 -2.07
C ASN A 121 -6.30 -0.63 -1.40
N VAL A 122 -4.97 -0.72 -1.31
CA VAL A 122 -4.16 0.25 -0.56
C VAL A 122 -4.33 1.64 -1.15
N ARG A 123 -4.18 1.78 -2.48
CA ARG A 123 -4.26 3.06 -3.18
C ARG A 123 -5.64 3.72 -3.04
N ALA A 124 -6.73 2.94 -3.15
CA ALA A 124 -8.08 3.48 -2.97
C ALA A 124 -8.34 3.94 -1.53
N ASN A 125 -7.92 3.16 -0.52
CA ASN A 125 -8.05 3.56 0.89
C ASN A 125 -7.26 4.87 1.16
N PHE A 126 -6.01 4.97 0.69
CA PHE A 126 -5.24 6.22 0.75
C PHE A 126 -5.96 7.38 0.05
N GLY A 127 -6.52 7.13 -1.13
CA GLY A 127 -7.30 8.09 -1.90
C GLY A 127 -8.48 8.68 -1.13
N ILE A 128 -9.28 7.83 -0.47
CA ILE A 128 -10.39 8.27 0.40
C ILE A 128 -9.86 9.11 1.57
N GLY A 129 -8.79 8.66 2.22
CA GLY A 129 -8.14 9.43 3.28
C GLY A 129 -7.79 10.85 2.83
N LEU A 130 -7.14 10.98 1.66
CA LEU A 130 -6.74 12.28 1.11
C LEU A 130 -7.96 13.16 0.80
N CYS A 131 -9.04 12.58 0.28
CA CYS A 131 -10.29 13.29 0.05
C CYS A 131 -10.93 13.80 1.35
N LEU A 132 -10.86 13.01 2.43
CA LEU A 132 -11.36 13.41 3.76
C LEU A 132 -10.52 14.53 4.35
N LEU A 133 -9.19 14.44 4.29
CA LEU A 133 -8.30 15.52 4.73
C LEU A 133 -8.54 16.80 3.94
N ALA A 134 -8.73 16.69 2.62
CA ALA A 134 -9.00 17.85 1.77
C ALA A 134 -10.33 18.56 2.13
N ARG A 135 -11.26 17.85 2.78
CA ARG A 135 -12.53 18.37 3.31
C ARG A 135 -12.50 18.71 4.80
N ASP A 136 -11.32 18.73 5.43
CA ASP A 136 -11.14 18.99 6.88
C ASP A 136 -11.87 17.96 7.79
N GLU A 137 -12.12 16.76 7.29
CA GLU A 137 -12.76 15.65 8.03
C GLU A 137 -11.71 14.75 8.68
N GLU A 138 -10.86 15.34 9.53
CA GLU A 138 -9.66 14.72 10.09
C GLU A 138 -9.94 13.42 10.86
N GLU A 139 -10.98 13.39 11.70
CA GLU A 139 -11.35 12.20 12.48
C GLU A 139 -11.79 11.02 11.61
N LYS A 140 -12.45 11.29 10.48
CA LYS A 140 -12.82 10.23 9.54
C LYS A 140 -11.60 9.76 8.78
N ALA A 141 -10.73 10.68 8.38
CA ALA A 141 -9.49 10.35 7.72
C ALA A 141 -8.64 9.44 8.63
N LYS A 142 -8.52 9.76 9.91
CA LYS A 142 -7.84 8.93 10.92
C LYS A 142 -8.33 7.49 10.97
N LYS A 143 -9.65 7.26 10.93
CA LYS A 143 -10.21 5.90 10.90
C LYS A 143 -9.81 5.12 9.64
N VAL A 144 -9.71 5.81 8.50
CA VAL A 144 -9.19 5.20 7.27
C VAL A 144 -7.71 4.83 7.42
N PHE A 145 -6.93 5.63 8.18
CA PHE A 145 -5.51 5.34 8.45
C PHE A 145 -5.34 4.13 9.34
N ASP A 146 -6.10 4.06 10.42
CA ASP A 146 -6.05 2.93 11.35
C ASP A 146 -6.36 1.63 10.60
N ARG A 147 -7.25 1.66 9.61
CA ARG A 147 -7.51 0.54 8.70
C ARG A 147 -6.30 0.21 7.82
N ILE A 148 -5.71 1.20 7.15
CA ILE A 148 -4.54 0.99 6.26
C ILE A 148 -3.35 0.40 7.03
N LEU A 149 -3.10 0.89 8.24
CA LEU A 149 -1.99 0.42 9.08
C LEU A 149 -2.15 -1.04 9.54
N GLY A 150 -3.38 -1.56 9.53
CA GLY A 150 -3.67 -2.97 9.80
C GLY A 150 -3.61 -3.88 8.56
N LEU A 151 -3.33 -3.36 7.37
CA LEU A 151 -3.21 -4.16 6.16
C LEU A 151 -1.76 -4.59 5.95
N ASP A 152 -1.47 -5.89 6.01
CA ASP A 152 -0.14 -6.43 5.73
C ASP A 152 0.36 -6.06 4.33
N THR A 153 -0.56 -5.96 3.35
CA THR A 153 -0.28 -5.57 1.96
C THR A 153 0.08 -4.09 1.78
N ALA A 154 -0.14 -3.25 2.80
CA ALA A 154 0.20 -1.84 2.73
C ALA A 154 1.72 -1.61 2.69
N PHE A 155 2.52 -2.56 3.17
CA PHE A 155 3.96 -2.41 3.36
C PHE A 155 4.82 -3.03 2.26
N SER A 156 4.34 -2.97 1.01
CA SER A 156 5.20 -3.22 -0.17
C SER A 156 5.96 -1.95 -0.55
N ASP A 157 7.18 -2.10 -1.06
CA ASP A 157 7.99 -1.00 -1.60
C ASP A 157 7.23 -0.17 -2.64
N ASP A 158 6.33 -0.81 -3.39
CA ASP A 158 5.46 -0.15 -4.38
C ASP A 158 4.56 0.92 -3.76
N HIS A 159 4.25 0.82 -2.46
CA HIS A 159 3.35 1.73 -1.75
C HIS A 159 4.07 2.85 -1.01
N LYS A 160 5.41 2.86 -0.94
CA LYS A 160 6.22 3.90 -0.28
C LYS A 160 5.79 5.32 -0.62
N HIS A 161 5.57 5.58 -1.90
CA HIS A 161 5.19 6.90 -2.40
C HIS A 161 3.85 7.39 -1.83
N LEU A 162 2.92 6.47 -1.53
CA LEU A 162 1.63 6.78 -0.94
C LEU A 162 1.80 7.30 0.50
N PHE A 163 2.64 6.65 1.32
CA PHE A 163 2.92 7.10 2.68
C PHE A 163 3.55 8.50 2.71
N ASN A 164 4.46 8.80 1.77
CA ASN A 164 5.06 10.13 1.63
C ASN A 164 4.00 11.19 1.26
N GLU A 165 3.19 10.92 0.23
CA GLU A 165 2.12 11.85 -0.20
C GLU A 165 1.16 12.13 0.97
N TYR A 166 0.83 11.10 1.73
CA TYR A 166 -0.03 11.18 2.89
C TYR A 166 0.57 11.99 4.03
N GLY A 167 1.83 11.73 4.38
CA GLY A 167 2.57 12.52 5.37
C GLY A 167 2.64 14.00 4.99
N ILE A 168 2.79 14.30 3.69
CA ILE A 168 2.78 15.69 3.19
C ILE A 168 1.40 16.33 3.40
N ALA A 169 0.31 15.61 3.11
CA ALA A 169 -1.05 16.09 3.30
C ALA A 169 -1.35 16.37 4.79
N LEU A 170 -0.98 15.43 5.67
CA LEU A 170 -1.13 15.57 7.12
C LEU A 170 -0.33 16.77 7.67
N ARG A 171 0.93 16.92 7.25
CA ARG A 171 1.75 18.06 7.66
C ARG A 171 1.14 19.39 7.22
N LYS A 172 0.58 19.47 6.01
CA LYS A 172 -0.13 20.67 5.52
C LYS A 172 -1.38 21.00 6.35
N LYS A 173 -2.04 19.98 6.91
CA LYS A 173 -3.16 20.11 7.86
C LYS A 173 -2.72 20.30 9.31
N LYS A 174 -1.43 20.49 9.57
CA LYS A 174 -0.84 20.66 10.91
C LYS A 174 -0.98 19.44 11.82
N LEU A 175 -1.30 18.28 11.27
CA LEU A 175 -1.35 16.99 11.95
C LEU A 175 0.05 16.39 12.05
N PHE A 176 0.97 17.10 12.72
CA PHE A 176 2.41 16.80 12.68
C PHE A 176 2.76 15.44 13.27
N GLY A 177 2.11 15.02 14.36
CA GLY A 177 2.33 13.69 14.95
C GLY A 177 2.04 12.57 13.96
N GLN A 178 0.88 12.62 13.31
CA GLN A 178 0.49 11.63 12.30
C GLN A 178 1.41 11.70 11.08
N ALA A 179 1.81 12.91 10.65
CA ALA A 179 2.76 13.06 9.54
C ALA A 179 4.10 12.37 9.84
N VAL A 180 4.62 12.48 11.07
CA VAL A 180 5.83 11.79 11.53
C VAL A 180 5.67 10.27 11.43
N ASP A 181 4.54 9.72 11.89
CA ASP A 181 4.28 8.28 11.83
C ASP A 181 4.29 7.77 10.38
N TYR A 182 3.68 8.52 9.46
CA TYR A 182 3.66 8.18 8.03
C TYR A 182 5.03 8.25 7.36
N TYR A 183 5.83 9.28 7.65
CA TYR A 183 7.19 9.34 7.12
C TYR A 183 8.07 8.22 7.68
N ARG A 184 7.91 7.85 8.95
CA ARG A 184 8.62 6.70 9.54
C ARG A 184 8.26 5.40 8.84
N ARG A 185 6.97 5.17 8.54
CA ARG A 185 6.56 4.00 7.74
C ARG A 185 7.13 4.01 6.33
N ALA A 186 7.17 5.17 5.67
CA ALA A 186 7.83 5.28 4.37
C ALA A 186 9.34 4.96 4.45
N LEU A 187 9.99 5.30 5.57
CA LEU A 187 11.39 5.01 5.85
C LEU A 187 11.64 3.55 6.27
N ASP A 188 10.67 2.88 6.90
CA ASP A 188 10.72 1.44 7.17
C ASP A 188 10.78 0.64 5.86
N LEU A 189 10.09 1.12 4.82
CA LEU A 189 10.14 0.54 3.47
C LEU A 189 11.47 0.90 2.77
N SER A 190 11.87 2.17 2.84
CA SER A 190 13.09 2.64 2.18
C SER A 190 13.78 3.73 2.99
N ASN A 191 14.84 3.33 3.68
CA ASN A 191 15.65 4.22 4.51
C ASN A 191 16.69 5.03 3.71
N ASN A 192 16.85 4.75 2.42
CA ASN A 192 17.84 5.36 1.54
C ASN A 192 17.22 6.44 0.62
N ASP A 193 16.39 7.30 1.20
CA ASP A 193 15.72 8.41 0.49
C ASP A 193 15.86 9.70 1.29
N GLU A 194 16.70 10.61 0.79
CA GLU A 194 17.00 11.88 1.44
C GLU A 194 15.76 12.78 1.56
N ASN A 195 14.81 12.68 0.63
CA ASN A 195 13.59 13.48 0.63
C ASN A 195 12.63 13.03 1.73
N LEU A 196 12.57 11.73 2.02
CA LEU A 196 11.81 11.21 3.15
C LEU A 196 12.39 11.68 4.49
N TRP A 197 13.72 11.60 4.65
CA TRP A 197 14.38 12.13 5.85
C TRP A 197 14.17 13.63 6.01
N TYR A 198 14.24 14.40 4.92
CA TYR A 198 13.96 15.83 4.96
C TYR A 198 12.49 16.12 5.31
N ASN A 199 11.53 15.38 4.75
CA ASN A 199 10.12 15.55 5.07
C ASN A 199 9.80 15.19 6.53
N LEU A 200 10.43 14.15 7.08
CA LEU A 200 10.38 13.83 8.50
C LEU A 200 10.94 14.98 9.35
N ALA A 201 12.11 15.50 9.00
CA ALA A 201 12.71 16.65 9.67
C ALA A 201 11.78 17.86 9.68
N ARG A 202 11.12 18.17 8.56
CA ARG A 202 10.12 19.25 8.47
C ARG A 202 8.95 19.04 9.42
N ALA A 203 8.42 17.83 9.51
CA ALA A 203 7.33 17.55 10.44
C ALA A 203 7.77 17.69 11.91
N GLN A 204 8.97 17.26 12.25
CA GLN A 204 9.53 17.42 13.60
C GLN A 204 9.82 18.88 13.95
N PHE A 205 10.32 19.66 12.98
CA PHE A 205 10.52 21.10 13.12
C PHE A 205 9.21 21.82 13.48
N GLU A 206 8.13 21.53 12.74
CA GLU A 206 6.81 22.13 12.97
C GLU A 206 6.19 21.69 14.31
N ARG A 207 6.58 20.50 14.81
CA ARG A 207 6.24 19.99 16.14
C ARG A 207 7.14 20.54 17.25
N GLN A 208 8.14 21.35 16.91
CA GLN A 208 9.15 21.91 17.83
C GLN A 208 10.02 20.86 18.52
N ASP A 209 10.14 19.68 17.91
CA ASP A 209 11.03 18.60 18.36
C ASP A 209 12.39 18.77 17.69
N TRP A 210 13.19 19.71 18.22
CA TRP A 210 14.44 20.14 17.58
C TRP A 210 15.49 19.03 17.51
N ALA A 211 15.56 18.19 18.54
CA ALA A 211 16.47 17.05 18.58
C ALA A 211 16.12 16.04 17.47
N ALA A 212 14.86 15.59 17.38
CA ALA A 212 14.44 14.67 16.33
C ALA A 212 14.53 15.30 14.93
N CYS A 213 14.32 16.61 14.82
CA CYS A 213 14.54 17.35 13.58
C CYS A 213 16.01 17.27 13.13
N ALA A 214 16.96 17.55 14.03
CA ALA A 214 18.38 17.50 13.72
C ALA A 214 18.85 16.07 13.38
N GLU A 215 18.37 15.05 14.07
CA GLU A 215 18.66 13.64 13.74
C GLU A 215 18.23 13.29 12.31
N ALA A 216 16.99 13.66 11.94
CA ALA A 216 16.48 13.42 10.60
C ALA A 216 17.24 14.23 9.53
N LEU A 217 17.64 15.47 9.83
CA LEU A 217 18.47 16.29 8.93
C LEU A 217 19.87 15.71 8.76
N ALA A 218 20.47 15.16 9.83
CA ALA A 218 21.76 14.50 9.77
C ALA A 218 21.70 13.30 8.81
N LYS A 219 20.64 12.48 8.88
CA LYS A 219 20.42 11.37 7.93
C LYS A 219 20.19 11.84 6.51
N CYS A 220 19.39 12.89 6.31
CA CYS A 220 19.21 13.51 4.99
C CYS A 220 20.55 13.95 4.38
N LEU A 221 21.40 14.61 5.17
CA LEU A 221 22.69 15.15 4.72
C LEU A 221 23.80 14.08 4.61
N GLU A 222 23.68 12.96 5.31
CA GLU A 222 24.52 11.78 5.13
C GLU A 222 24.30 11.18 3.73
N LEU A 223 23.03 11.01 3.33
CA LEU A 223 22.64 10.48 2.01
C LEU A 223 22.89 11.49 0.89
N ALA A 224 22.55 12.75 1.12
CA ALA A 224 22.69 13.82 0.15
C ALA A 224 23.42 15.03 0.77
N PRO A 225 24.76 15.01 0.82
CA PRO A 225 25.52 16.11 1.39
C PRO A 225 25.22 17.46 0.75
N LYS A 226 24.80 17.52 -0.52
CA LYS A 226 24.47 18.78 -1.21
C LYS A 226 23.01 19.21 -1.10
N HIS A 227 22.19 18.56 -0.27
CA HIS A 227 20.78 18.90 -0.09
C HIS A 227 20.62 20.30 0.56
N GLU A 228 20.35 21.31 -0.27
CA GLU A 228 20.41 22.72 0.11
C GLU A 228 19.46 23.08 1.26
N GLU A 229 18.21 22.65 1.15
CA GLU A 229 17.16 22.97 2.13
C GLU A 229 17.44 22.31 3.49
N GLY A 230 18.02 21.11 3.47
CA GLY A 230 18.45 20.39 4.66
C GLY A 230 19.57 21.13 5.39
N ARG A 231 20.58 21.62 4.64
CA ARG A 231 21.66 22.44 5.21
C ARG A 231 21.16 23.75 5.78
N LYS A 232 20.26 24.45 5.07
CA LYS A 232 19.67 25.71 5.55
C LYS A 232 18.92 25.48 6.87
N MET A 233 18.13 24.42 6.96
CA MET A 233 17.38 24.08 8.17
C MET A 233 18.31 23.68 9.34
N MET A 234 19.32 22.85 9.09
CA MET A 234 20.30 22.47 10.13
C MET A 234 21.04 23.70 10.67
N ASN A 235 21.53 24.56 9.78
CA ASN A 235 22.19 25.81 10.15
C ASN A 235 21.26 26.74 10.95
N HIS A 236 19.97 26.75 10.63
CA HIS A 236 18.98 27.53 11.39
C HIS A 236 18.87 27.03 12.83
N LEU A 237 18.77 25.71 13.04
CA LEU A 237 18.69 25.12 14.39
C LEU A 237 19.94 25.47 15.22
N THR A 238 21.13 25.26 14.68
CA THR A 238 22.39 25.55 15.37
C THR A 238 22.56 27.04 15.68
N LYS A 239 22.26 27.93 14.71
CA LYS A 239 22.37 29.39 14.94
C LYS A 239 21.40 29.90 16.00
N LYS A 240 20.27 29.23 16.19
CA LYS A 240 19.28 29.57 17.21
C LYS A 240 19.54 28.90 18.56
N GLY A 241 20.57 28.04 18.66
CA GLY A 241 20.87 27.26 19.86
C GLY A 241 19.76 26.27 20.21
N LEU A 242 19.02 25.78 19.19
CA LEU A 242 17.96 24.79 19.37
C LEU A 242 18.52 23.36 19.43
N VAL A 243 19.74 23.16 18.90
CA VAL A 243 20.58 21.97 18.98
C VAL A 243 22.06 22.35 19.01
#